data_AF-A0A2B4SP56-F1
#
_entry.id   AF-A0A2B4SP56-F1
#
_cell.length_a   1.000
_cell.length_b   1.000
_cell.length_c   1.000
_cell.angle_alpha   90.00
_cell.angle_beta   90.00
_cell.angle_gamma   90.00
#
_symmetry.space_group_name_H-M   'P 1'
#
loop_
_entity.id
_entity.type
_entity.pdbx_description
1 polymer ?
#
loop_
_entity_poly.entity_id
_entity_poly.type
_entity_poly.pdbx_seq_one_letter_code
_entity_poly.pdbx_strand_id
1 'polypeptide(L)'
;MKTPNLDAVVRYRRPELLYFLVLAFSLLNNACTQNYHTGSLDEIRNALISYSFGSSKPGGASGSKPREPSNSFLRIVDQIEKSVYDVQAMKIYYDHSPARLRKITDYIKLANKQGNSQLMLQLLGHGLYTTMEIEKRNETTTHRRGLKRQRRCSACPFALKNYMDIISREVGTEKFGKMMAVNEEVTLAFAIDDTGSMATEIEAAKAIAKYIINTPRENMDIDYVLSPFNDPKTGPITQMPAGKGKEFITAIESLTPNGGKDCPELAFKGIIDALKSEIKEGSPLYVFTDATAKDPHQLDAARNLATEMKSSVYFFTTGLCGSSKYKTYEDLAKATCGQVFELPKSGSDFSKIKKISKNLLGGTACVSSSSAGGSPTGRRKKRSSFTVYKIPLDDSVDRVIISVTTQNGGQTINLQDPLGVPVSTEGRTDLAKGAIFMVDHPKPGM
;
A
#
# COMPACT_ATOMS: atom_id res chain seq x y z
N MET A 1 36.22 7.75 -2.25
CA MET A 1 35.69 8.32 -3.51
C MET A 1 34.31 8.90 -3.22
N LYS A 2 34.08 10.15 -3.62
CA LYS A 2 32.87 10.93 -3.32
C LYS A 2 31.67 10.35 -4.08
N THR A 3 30.60 10.05 -3.37
CA THR A 3 29.31 9.61 -3.93
C THR A 3 28.46 10.83 -4.31
N PRO A 4 27.89 10.88 -5.53
CA PRO A 4 27.05 11.99 -5.99
C PRO A 4 25.60 11.85 -5.46
N ASN A 5 24.87 12.96 -5.44
CA ASN A 5 23.57 13.19 -4.79
C ASN A 5 22.56 13.80 -5.76
N LEU A 6 21.29 13.87 -5.37
CA LEU A 6 20.26 14.62 -6.09
C LEU A 6 19.34 15.56 -5.30
N ASP A 7 18.91 16.64 -6.00
CA ASP A 7 18.38 17.88 -5.43
C ASP A 7 17.01 18.28 -6.02
N ALA A 8 15.93 18.26 -5.23
CA ALA A 8 14.69 18.98 -5.51
C ALA A 8 14.74 20.43 -4.99
N VAL A 9 14.02 21.38 -5.59
CA VAL A 9 14.26 22.82 -5.35
C VAL A 9 12.92 23.60 -5.15
N VAL A 10 12.51 24.00 -3.93
CA VAL A 10 11.27 24.81 -3.65
C VAL A 10 11.43 26.10 -2.78
N ARG A 11 11.11 27.31 -3.29
CA ARG A 11 11.30 28.63 -2.60
C ARG A 11 10.09 29.11 -1.77
N TYR A 12 10.26 29.54 -0.49
CA TYR A 12 9.86 30.87 0.06
C TYR A 12 10.20 31.12 1.57
N ARG A 13 10.14 32.38 2.03
CA ARG A 13 10.62 32.99 3.32
C ARG A 13 9.56 33.06 4.47
N ARG A 14 9.87 32.40 5.61
CA ARG A 14 9.84 32.74 7.08
C ARG A 14 9.11 34.02 7.65
N PRO A 15 8.91 34.17 9.00
CA PRO A 15 8.35 33.27 10.07
C PRO A 15 7.68 34.02 11.30
N GLU A 16 7.28 33.31 12.39
CA GLU A 16 7.55 33.57 13.85
C GLU A 16 7.17 32.25 14.62
N LEU A 17 8.03 31.49 15.33
CA LEU A 17 8.76 31.57 16.64
C LEU A 17 7.97 31.07 17.88
N LEU A 18 8.40 29.95 18.52
CA LEU A 18 8.72 29.82 19.97
C LEU A 18 9.06 28.35 20.43
N TYR A 19 10.27 28.20 21.00
CA TYR A 19 10.79 27.39 22.14
C TYR A 19 10.75 25.83 22.28
N PHE A 20 11.98 25.25 22.44
CA PHE A 20 12.57 24.14 23.28
C PHE A 20 11.79 22.81 23.55
N LEU A 21 12.38 21.60 23.70
CA LEU A 21 13.60 21.12 24.40
C LEU A 21 14.00 19.69 23.88
N VAL A 22 15.27 19.29 23.99
CA VAL A 22 15.83 17.99 23.52
C VAL A 22 16.10 17.03 24.69
N LEU A 23 15.88 15.73 24.47
CA LEU A 23 16.52 14.64 25.22
C LEU A 23 16.99 13.57 24.23
N ALA A 24 18.30 13.31 24.20
CA ALA A 24 18.94 12.25 23.45
C ALA A 24 19.34 11.14 24.42
N PHE A 25 19.07 9.88 24.04
CA PHE A 25 19.70 8.72 24.65
C PHE A 25 20.32 7.86 23.55
N SER A 26 21.64 7.78 23.60
CA SER A 26 22.45 6.79 22.88
C SER A 26 22.48 5.50 23.70
N LEU A 27 22.15 4.38 23.08
CA LEU A 27 22.56 3.06 23.57
C LEU A 27 23.29 2.30 22.46
N LEU A 28 24.54 1.97 22.78
CA LEU A 28 25.37 1.00 22.11
C LEU A 28 24.72 -0.39 22.24
N ASN A 29 24.56 -1.11 21.14
CA ASN A 29 24.32 -2.54 21.17
C ASN A 29 25.43 -3.26 20.39
N ASN A 30 26.16 -4.10 21.12
CA ASN A 30 27.10 -5.08 20.60
C ASN A 30 26.33 -6.09 19.72
N ALA A 31 26.68 -6.14 18.44
CA ALA A 31 26.19 -7.17 17.53
C ALA A 31 26.96 -8.47 17.77
N CYS A 32 26.30 -9.45 18.39
CA CYS A 32 26.75 -10.83 18.38
C CYS A 32 26.35 -11.44 17.03
N THR A 33 27.30 -11.62 16.12
CA THR A 33 27.07 -12.24 14.81
C THR A 33 26.90 -13.75 14.96
N GLN A 34 25.65 -14.21 15.07
CA GLN A 34 25.33 -15.61 14.82
C GLN A 34 25.31 -15.86 13.31
N ASN A 35 26.15 -16.79 12.84
CA ASN A 35 26.13 -17.27 11.46
C ASN A 35 24.85 -18.08 11.22
N TYR A 36 23.78 -17.42 10.78
CA TYR A 36 22.56 -18.07 10.33
C TYR A 36 22.85 -18.86 9.04
N HIS A 37 22.50 -20.15 9.01
CA HIS A 37 22.55 -20.96 7.79
C HIS A 37 21.47 -20.46 6.80
N THR A 38 21.86 -19.59 5.86
CA THR A 38 20.97 -18.92 4.90
C THR A 38 20.32 -19.86 3.89
N GLY A 39 20.97 -20.97 3.52
CA GLY A 39 20.49 -21.87 2.47
C GLY A 39 19.18 -22.61 2.77
N SER A 40 18.75 -22.68 4.05
CA SER A 40 17.49 -23.32 4.44
C SER A 40 16.27 -22.41 4.24
N LEU A 41 16.47 -21.10 4.39
CA LEU A 41 15.43 -20.09 4.23
C LEU A 41 15.17 -19.79 2.76
N ASP A 42 16.21 -19.74 1.95
CA ASP A 42 16.05 -19.57 0.50
C ASP A 42 15.16 -20.67 -0.09
N GLU A 43 15.29 -21.93 0.37
CA GLU A 43 14.45 -23.05 -0.07
C GLU A 43 12.97 -22.85 0.33
N ILE A 44 12.71 -22.40 1.55
CA ILE A 44 11.35 -22.15 2.05
C ILE A 44 10.71 -20.94 1.35
N ARG A 45 11.43 -19.84 1.22
CA ARG A 45 10.98 -18.64 0.50
C ARG A 45 10.65 -18.98 -0.95
N ASN A 46 11.53 -19.69 -1.64
CA ASN A 46 11.28 -20.12 -3.02
C ASN A 46 10.05 -21.03 -3.12
N ALA A 47 9.85 -21.95 -2.15
CA ALA A 47 8.66 -22.78 -2.11
C ALA A 47 7.38 -21.94 -1.93
N LEU A 48 7.37 -20.99 -1.00
CA LEU A 48 6.24 -20.08 -0.75
C LEU A 48 5.90 -19.25 -2.00
N ILE A 49 6.91 -18.63 -2.62
CA ILE A 49 6.75 -17.85 -3.86
C ILE A 49 6.26 -18.73 -5.01
N SER A 50 6.76 -19.97 -5.13
CA SER A 50 6.26 -20.90 -6.15
C SER A 50 4.82 -21.34 -5.91
N TYR A 51 4.37 -21.37 -4.64
CA TYR A 51 3.02 -21.75 -4.28
C TYR A 51 2.00 -20.68 -4.69
N SER A 52 2.32 -19.38 -4.55
CA SER A 52 1.41 -18.28 -4.90
C SER A 52 1.08 -18.20 -6.39
N PHE A 53 1.99 -18.64 -7.27
CA PHE A 53 1.81 -18.54 -8.72
C PHE A 53 1.09 -19.73 -9.36
N GLY A 54 0.76 -20.76 -8.57
CA GLY A 54 0.22 -22.02 -9.08
C GLY A 54 1.26 -22.78 -9.92
N SER A 55 1.04 -24.08 -10.12
CA SER A 55 1.92 -24.88 -10.97
C SER A 55 1.78 -24.46 -12.44
N SER A 56 2.64 -23.56 -12.92
CA SER A 56 2.95 -23.53 -14.35
C SER A 56 3.57 -24.88 -14.69
N LYS A 57 2.91 -25.65 -15.55
CA LYS A 57 3.47 -26.90 -16.09
C LYS A 57 4.85 -26.59 -16.69
N PRO A 58 5.92 -27.31 -16.33
CA PRO A 58 7.17 -27.18 -17.04
C PRO A 58 6.95 -27.76 -18.44
N GLY A 59 6.85 -26.89 -19.46
CA GLY A 59 6.75 -27.30 -20.87
C GLY A 59 5.72 -26.56 -21.73
N GLY A 60 5.00 -25.57 -21.21
CA GLY A 60 4.11 -24.73 -22.05
C GLY A 60 4.80 -23.44 -22.45
N ALA A 61 5.19 -23.31 -23.72
CA ALA A 61 5.56 -22.02 -24.30
C ALA A 61 4.33 -21.10 -24.31
N SER A 62 4.17 -20.29 -23.27
CA SER A 62 3.28 -19.14 -23.27
C SER A 62 4.04 -17.98 -22.63
N GLY A 63 4.30 -16.95 -23.42
CA GLY A 63 5.01 -15.73 -23.03
C GLY A 63 4.20 -14.82 -22.10
N SER A 64 3.51 -15.38 -21.10
CA SER A 64 2.95 -14.58 -20.01
C SER A 64 4.07 -14.23 -19.04
N LYS A 65 4.26 -12.92 -18.80
CA LYS A 65 5.11 -12.39 -17.72
C LYS A 65 4.86 -13.17 -16.41
N PRO A 66 5.89 -13.49 -15.61
CA PRO A 66 5.69 -14.04 -14.27
C PRO A 66 4.72 -13.15 -13.52
N ARG A 67 3.69 -13.73 -12.89
CA ARG A 67 2.81 -12.98 -11.99
C ARG A 67 3.67 -12.42 -10.85
N GLU A 68 3.43 -11.19 -10.42
CA GLU A 68 4.09 -10.59 -9.26
C GLU A 68 3.25 -10.85 -8.00
N PRO A 69 3.87 -11.16 -6.85
CA PRO A 69 3.13 -11.43 -5.61
C PRO A 69 2.54 -10.14 -5.04
N SER A 70 1.40 -10.22 -4.35
CA SER A 70 0.82 -9.04 -3.68
C SER A 70 1.72 -8.54 -2.53
N ASN A 71 1.62 -7.26 -2.18
CA ASN A 71 2.35 -6.72 -1.03
C ASN A 71 1.94 -7.41 0.28
N SER A 72 0.66 -7.75 0.41
CA SER A 72 0.13 -8.52 1.53
C SER A 72 0.74 -9.92 1.58
N PHE A 73 0.87 -10.60 0.44
CA PHE A 73 1.55 -11.90 0.36
C PHE A 73 3.00 -11.79 0.85
N LEU A 74 3.75 -10.77 0.42
CA LEU A 74 5.15 -10.59 0.83
C LEU A 74 5.28 -10.36 2.35
N ARG A 75 4.34 -9.66 2.97
CA ARG A 75 4.27 -9.51 4.44
C ARG A 75 4.01 -10.84 5.13
N ILE A 76 3.15 -11.67 4.55
CA ILE A 76 2.88 -13.02 5.07
C ILE A 76 4.12 -13.91 4.95
N VAL A 77 4.86 -13.83 3.83
CA VAL A 77 6.15 -14.52 3.66
C VAL A 77 7.14 -14.10 4.74
N ASP A 78 7.31 -12.80 4.99
CA ASP A 78 8.19 -12.28 6.06
C ASP A 78 7.78 -12.81 7.44
N GLN A 79 6.48 -12.87 7.73
CA GLN A 79 5.97 -13.43 8.99
C GLN A 79 6.26 -14.93 9.13
N ILE A 80 6.11 -15.70 8.06
CA ILE A 80 6.44 -17.13 8.04
C ILE A 80 7.95 -17.33 8.19
N GLU A 81 8.76 -16.52 7.50
CA GLU A 81 10.23 -16.55 7.61
C GLU A 81 10.69 -16.28 9.06
N LYS A 82 10.13 -15.26 9.73
CA LYS A 82 10.38 -15.01 11.15
C LYS A 82 10.09 -16.23 12.02
N SER A 83 8.95 -16.88 11.79
CA SER A 83 8.60 -18.10 12.51
C SER A 83 9.56 -19.27 12.22
N VAL A 84 10.06 -19.38 10.99
CA VAL A 84 11.11 -20.35 10.61
C VAL A 84 12.40 -20.06 11.36
N TYR A 85 12.82 -18.79 11.47
CA TYR A 85 13.99 -18.39 12.26
C TYR A 85 13.85 -18.77 13.73
N ASP A 86 12.67 -18.57 14.33
CA ASP A 86 12.41 -18.95 15.71
C ASP A 86 12.63 -20.46 15.94
N VAL A 87 12.13 -21.30 15.03
CA VAL A 87 12.33 -22.75 15.11
C VAL A 87 13.77 -23.14 14.86
N GLN A 88 14.44 -22.49 13.90
CA GLN A 88 15.85 -22.72 13.60
C GLN A 88 16.75 -22.39 14.80
N ALA A 89 16.47 -21.29 15.52
CA ALA A 89 17.19 -20.91 16.73
C ALA A 89 17.01 -21.95 17.86
N MET A 90 15.87 -22.63 17.89
CA MET A 90 15.52 -23.66 18.87
C MET A 90 15.74 -25.09 18.34
N LYS A 91 16.48 -25.28 17.25
CA LYS A 91 16.65 -26.57 16.56
C LYS A 91 17.03 -27.74 17.50
N ILE A 92 17.84 -27.48 18.51
CA ILE A 92 18.31 -28.52 19.46
C ILE A 92 17.19 -28.99 20.40
N TYR A 93 16.20 -28.14 20.67
CA TYR A 93 15.10 -28.43 21.60
C TYR A 93 13.91 -29.13 20.92
N TYR A 94 13.86 -29.13 19.59
CA TYR A 94 12.80 -29.77 18.84
C TYR A 94 13.25 -31.08 18.22
N ASP A 95 12.54 -32.15 18.53
CA ASP A 95 12.60 -33.37 17.72
C ASP A 95 11.83 -33.13 16.42
N HIS A 96 12.56 -32.88 15.33
CA HIS A 96 12.01 -32.64 14.00
C HIS A 96 11.49 -33.94 13.37
N SER A 97 10.54 -34.62 14.00
CA SER A 97 10.02 -35.92 13.58
C SER A 97 8.65 -35.82 12.88
N PRO A 98 8.25 -36.88 12.13
CA PRO A 98 6.89 -36.97 11.59
C PRO A 98 5.80 -36.84 12.66
N ALA A 99 6.07 -37.25 13.91
CA ALA A 99 5.15 -37.09 15.03
C ALA A 99 4.95 -35.61 15.40
N ARG A 100 6.03 -34.81 15.43
CA ARG A 100 5.93 -33.35 15.61
C ARG A 100 5.13 -32.71 14.48
N LEU A 101 5.38 -33.11 13.24
CA LEU A 101 4.67 -32.56 12.07
C LEU A 101 3.16 -32.79 12.16
N ARG A 102 2.72 -34.00 12.56
CA ARG A 102 1.30 -34.29 12.80
C ARG A 102 0.68 -33.39 13.88
N LYS A 103 1.37 -33.22 15.01
CA LYS A 103 0.90 -32.32 16.09
C LYS A 103 0.76 -30.88 15.60
N ILE A 104 1.72 -30.38 14.83
CA ILE A 104 1.65 -29.04 14.22
C ILE A 104 0.42 -28.94 13.31
N THR A 105 0.20 -29.92 12.44
CA THR A 105 -0.98 -29.96 11.57
C THR A 105 -2.29 -29.96 12.36
N ASP A 106 -2.38 -30.73 13.45
CA ASP A 106 -3.58 -30.75 14.32
C ASP A 106 -3.83 -29.39 14.99
N TYR A 107 -2.77 -28.70 15.44
CA TYR A 107 -2.91 -27.35 15.98
C TYR A 107 -3.30 -26.32 14.92
N ILE A 108 -2.84 -26.46 13.68
CA ILE A 108 -3.30 -25.62 12.57
C ILE A 108 -4.80 -25.81 12.33
N LYS A 109 -5.29 -27.06 12.34
CA LYS A 109 -6.74 -27.34 12.22
C LYS A 109 -7.54 -26.72 13.36
N LEU A 110 -7.02 -26.79 14.59
CA LEU A 110 -7.66 -26.17 15.75
C LEU A 110 -7.69 -24.64 15.64
N ALA A 111 -6.57 -24.02 15.27
CA ALA A 111 -6.48 -22.59 15.06
C ALA A 111 -7.44 -22.10 13.96
N ASN A 112 -7.57 -22.86 12.86
CA ASN A 112 -8.54 -22.58 11.79
C ASN A 112 -9.99 -22.60 12.30
N LYS A 113 -10.35 -23.57 13.16
CA LYS A 113 -11.69 -23.63 13.78
C LYS A 113 -11.97 -22.43 14.66
N GLN A 114 -10.94 -21.85 15.27
CA GLN A 114 -11.04 -20.67 16.12
C GLN A 114 -10.86 -19.35 15.35
N GLY A 115 -10.61 -19.39 14.03
CA GLY A 115 -10.34 -18.19 13.23
C GLY A 115 -9.00 -17.50 13.55
N ASN A 116 -8.04 -18.20 14.17
CA ASN A 116 -6.76 -17.62 14.56
C ASN A 116 -5.70 -17.77 13.45
N SER A 117 -5.81 -16.93 12.41
CA SER A 117 -4.91 -16.94 11.26
C SER A 117 -3.45 -16.65 11.63
N GLN A 118 -3.20 -15.81 12.65
CA GLN A 118 -1.84 -15.49 13.09
C GLN A 118 -1.12 -16.72 13.64
N LEU A 119 -1.80 -17.51 14.48
CA LEU A 119 -1.28 -18.77 14.99
C LEU A 119 -1.09 -19.79 13.86
N MET A 120 -1.99 -19.84 12.88
CA MET A 120 -1.83 -20.72 11.72
C MET A 120 -0.56 -20.41 10.92
N LEU A 121 -0.26 -19.13 10.67
CA LEU A 121 0.96 -18.70 9.97
C LEU A 121 2.23 -19.07 10.74
N GLN A 122 2.23 -18.88 12.07
CA GLN A 122 3.33 -19.29 12.92
C GLN A 122 3.54 -20.82 12.86
N LEU A 123 2.47 -21.60 13.05
CA LEU A 123 2.55 -23.06 12.99
C LEU A 123 2.94 -23.57 11.58
N LEU A 124 2.54 -22.86 10.52
CA LEU A 124 2.97 -23.15 9.15
C LEU A 124 4.50 -23.01 9.02
N GLY A 125 5.09 -21.94 9.55
CA GLY A 125 6.55 -21.77 9.62
C GLY A 125 7.23 -22.90 10.38
N HIS A 126 6.69 -23.30 11.53
CA HIS A 126 7.21 -24.44 12.29
C HIS A 126 7.18 -25.75 11.49
N GLY A 127 6.09 -25.99 10.77
CA GLY A 127 5.90 -27.19 9.96
C GLY A 127 6.79 -27.24 8.72
N LEU A 128 6.97 -26.10 8.03
CA LEU A 128 7.87 -25.98 6.88
C LEU A 128 9.32 -26.31 7.28
N TYR A 129 9.80 -25.72 8.38
CA TYR A 129 11.14 -26.01 8.89
C TYR A 129 11.29 -27.49 9.30
N THR A 130 10.28 -28.06 9.98
CA THR A 130 10.30 -29.49 10.36
C THR A 130 10.37 -30.41 9.16
N THR A 131 9.56 -30.13 8.14
CA THR A 131 9.51 -30.91 6.90
C THR A 131 10.88 -30.92 6.23
N MET A 132 11.50 -29.75 6.11
CA MET A 132 12.84 -29.62 5.54
C MET A 132 13.91 -30.38 6.35
N GLU A 133 13.87 -30.34 7.68
CA GLU A 133 14.83 -31.07 8.53
C GLU A 133 14.61 -32.59 8.51
N ILE A 134 13.38 -33.06 8.29
CA ILE A 134 13.10 -34.48 8.02
C ILE A 134 13.77 -34.91 6.71
N GLU A 135 13.53 -34.18 5.62
CA GLU A 135 14.06 -34.54 4.30
C GLU A 135 15.58 -34.44 4.22
N LYS A 136 16.19 -33.42 4.84
CA LYS A 136 17.65 -33.32 4.92
C LYS A 136 18.27 -34.54 5.61
N ARG A 137 17.63 -35.07 6.66
CA ARG A 137 18.10 -36.31 7.32
C ARG A 137 17.93 -37.54 6.43
N ASN A 138 16.82 -37.64 5.70
CA ASN A 138 16.57 -38.75 4.76
C ASN A 138 17.59 -38.76 3.60
N GLU A 139 18.00 -37.61 3.08
CA GLU A 139 19.03 -37.54 2.02
C GLU A 139 20.44 -37.86 2.55
N THR A 140 20.77 -37.49 3.79
CA THR A 140 22.07 -37.84 4.39
C THR A 140 22.24 -39.33 4.67
N THR A 141 21.13 -40.07 4.82
CA THR A 141 21.15 -41.52 5.08
C THR A 141 21.27 -42.35 3.80
N THR A 142 20.86 -41.82 2.64
CA THR A 142 20.97 -42.48 1.33
C THR A 142 22.34 -42.29 0.66
N HIS A 143 23.06 -41.21 0.95
CA HIS A 143 24.40 -40.94 0.39
C HIS A 143 25.55 -41.33 1.34
N ARG A 144 25.81 -42.65 1.48
CA ARG A 144 27.10 -43.13 2.01
C ARG A 144 28.14 -43.21 0.88
N ARG A 145 29.16 -42.34 0.99
CA ARG A 145 30.46 -42.28 0.27
C ARG A 145 30.57 -41.18 -0.79
N GLY A 146 31.34 -40.13 -0.46
CA GLY A 146 31.99 -39.25 -1.44
C GLY A 146 31.66 -37.75 -1.32
N LEU A 147 32.66 -36.97 -0.89
CA LEU A 147 32.80 -35.50 -0.93
C LEU A 147 31.67 -34.60 -0.37
N LYS A 148 31.98 -33.98 0.78
CA LYS A 148 31.30 -32.82 1.39
C LYS A 148 31.41 -31.57 0.48
N ARG A 149 30.54 -31.44 -0.51
CA ARG A 149 30.05 -30.12 -0.95
C ARG A 149 28.61 -30.02 -0.50
N GLN A 150 28.23 -28.91 0.15
CA GLN A 150 26.84 -28.60 0.49
C GLN A 150 25.99 -28.70 -0.78
N ARG A 151 25.38 -29.86 -1.01
CA ARG A 151 24.39 -30.04 -2.06
C ARG A 151 23.06 -29.57 -1.48
N ARG A 152 22.38 -28.70 -2.23
CA ARG A 152 20.99 -28.33 -1.94
C ARG A 152 20.15 -29.60 -1.83
N CYS A 153 19.21 -29.60 -0.89
CA CYS A 153 18.34 -30.74 -0.68
C CYS A 153 17.40 -30.85 -1.87
N SER A 154 17.52 -31.94 -2.64
CA SER A 154 16.80 -32.11 -3.90
C SER A 154 15.33 -32.48 -3.71
N ALA A 155 15.00 -33.20 -2.64
CA ALA A 155 13.65 -33.58 -2.27
C ALA A 155 12.90 -32.45 -1.52
N CYS A 156 13.63 -31.50 -0.92
CA CYS A 156 13.04 -30.46 -0.07
C CYS A 156 11.99 -29.59 -0.77
N PRO A 157 12.20 -29.07 -2.00
CA PRO A 157 11.18 -28.27 -2.68
C PRO A 157 9.86 -29.02 -2.85
N PHE A 158 9.92 -30.31 -3.22
CA PHE A 158 8.73 -31.14 -3.38
C PHE A 158 8.04 -31.41 -2.04
N ALA A 159 8.79 -31.73 -0.98
CA ALA A 159 8.24 -31.99 0.33
C ALA A 159 7.59 -30.74 0.96
N LEU A 160 8.22 -29.57 0.81
CA LEU A 160 7.67 -28.29 1.25
C LEU A 160 6.35 -27.97 0.54
N LYS A 161 6.31 -28.14 -0.79
CA LYS A 161 5.08 -27.98 -1.56
C LYS A 161 3.99 -28.95 -1.09
N ASN A 162 4.31 -30.24 -0.96
CA ASN A 162 3.37 -31.25 -0.49
C ASN A 162 2.83 -30.94 0.91
N TYR A 163 3.68 -30.42 1.82
CA TYR A 163 3.22 -29.99 3.14
C TYR A 163 2.22 -28.83 3.05
N MET A 164 2.48 -27.82 2.22
CA MET A 164 1.52 -26.72 1.99
C MET A 164 0.22 -27.22 1.35
N ASP A 165 0.29 -28.16 0.41
CA ASP A 165 -0.89 -28.78 -0.20
C ASP A 165 -1.73 -29.54 0.84
N ILE A 166 -1.09 -30.25 1.78
CA ILE A 166 -1.77 -30.91 2.90
C ILE A 166 -2.47 -29.88 3.78
N ILE A 167 -1.78 -28.83 4.22
CA ILE A 167 -2.38 -27.81 5.08
C ILE A 167 -3.54 -27.11 4.38
N SER A 168 -3.37 -26.74 3.11
CA SER A 168 -4.41 -26.12 2.28
C SER A 168 -5.68 -26.98 2.21
N ARG A 169 -5.54 -28.30 2.06
CA ARG A 169 -6.66 -29.25 2.10
C ARG A 169 -7.32 -29.36 3.47
N GLU A 170 -6.53 -29.37 4.53
CA GLU A 170 -7.01 -29.56 5.91
C GLU A 170 -7.75 -28.33 6.45
N VAL A 171 -7.37 -27.13 6.01
CA VAL A 171 -7.99 -25.88 6.47
C VAL A 171 -9.05 -25.34 5.49
N GLY A 172 -9.04 -25.84 4.25
CA GLY A 172 -9.86 -25.38 3.13
C GLY A 172 -9.07 -24.45 2.21
N THR A 173 -9.08 -24.72 0.91
CA THR A 173 -8.24 -24.04 -0.09
C THR A 173 -8.49 -22.54 -0.15
N GLU A 174 -9.74 -22.11 -0.05
CA GLU A 174 -10.11 -20.68 -0.02
C GLU A 174 -9.58 -19.98 1.24
N LYS A 175 -9.79 -20.60 2.42
CA LYS A 175 -9.29 -20.06 3.69
C LYS A 175 -7.77 -20.01 3.74
N PHE A 176 -7.10 -21.04 3.22
CA PHE A 176 -5.65 -21.04 3.10
C PHE A 176 -5.17 -19.94 2.15
N GLY A 177 -5.81 -19.77 0.99
CA GLY A 177 -5.50 -18.69 0.05
C GLY A 177 -5.63 -17.30 0.67
N LYS A 178 -6.70 -17.06 1.43
CA LYS A 178 -6.92 -15.83 2.21
C LYS A 178 -5.88 -15.63 3.31
N MET A 179 -5.57 -16.67 4.07
CA MET A 179 -4.51 -16.64 5.09
C MET A 179 -3.14 -16.31 4.49
N MET A 180 -2.86 -16.85 3.31
CA MET A 180 -1.62 -16.59 2.57
C MET A 180 -1.62 -15.23 1.86
N ALA A 181 -2.75 -14.51 1.84
CA ALA A 181 -2.96 -13.26 1.12
C ALA A 181 -2.53 -13.33 -0.36
N VAL A 182 -2.83 -14.46 -1.03
CA VAL A 182 -2.47 -14.67 -2.45
C VAL A 182 -3.03 -13.56 -3.32
N ASN A 183 -4.25 -13.12 -3.03
CA ASN A 183 -4.83 -11.89 -3.55
C ASN A 183 -4.84 -10.81 -2.46
N GLU A 184 -4.69 -9.57 -2.86
CA GLU A 184 -4.90 -8.40 -1.99
C GLU A 184 -6.40 -8.11 -1.90
N GLU A 185 -6.96 -8.10 -0.69
CA GLU A 185 -8.34 -7.64 -0.46
C GLU A 185 -8.34 -6.12 -0.32
N VAL A 186 -8.98 -5.42 -1.24
CA VAL A 186 -9.01 -3.95 -1.29
C VAL A 186 -10.45 -3.48 -1.47
N THR A 187 -10.81 -2.35 -0.87
CA THR A 187 -12.07 -1.66 -1.14
C THR A 187 -11.80 -0.39 -1.95
N LEU A 188 -12.59 -0.13 -2.98
CA LEU A 188 -12.65 1.19 -3.62
C LEU A 188 -13.84 1.95 -3.05
N ALA A 189 -13.55 2.90 -2.16
CA ALA A 189 -14.56 3.73 -1.54
C ALA A 189 -14.66 5.09 -2.24
N PHE A 190 -15.90 5.54 -2.45
CA PHE A 190 -16.23 6.79 -3.12
C PHE A 190 -17.19 7.59 -2.24
N ALA A 191 -16.83 8.82 -1.90
CA ALA A 191 -17.76 9.80 -1.35
C ALA A 191 -18.04 10.84 -2.42
N ILE A 192 -19.29 10.93 -2.91
CA ILE A 192 -19.63 11.79 -4.05
C ILE A 192 -20.72 12.76 -3.65
N ASP A 193 -20.43 14.05 -3.79
CA ASP A 193 -21.40 15.13 -3.69
C ASP A 193 -22.40 15.02 -4.85
N ASP A 194 -23.69 14.93 -4.52
CA ASP A 194 -24.78 14.89 -5.50
C ASP A 194 -25.72 16.10 -5.38
N THR A 195 -25.24 17.19 -4.79
CA THR A 195 -25.98 18.47 -4.68
C THR A 195 -26.27 19.07 -6.05
N GLY A 196 -27.23 20.00 -6.11
CA GLY A 196 -27.59 20.67 -7.36
C GLY A 196 -26.45 21.46 -8.00
N SER A 197 -25.47 21.96 -7.23
CA SER A 197 -24.33 22.72 -7.75
C SER A 197 -23.36 21.86 -8.55
N MET A 198 -23.24 20.57 -8.22
CA MET A 198 -22.45 19.57 -8.95
C MET A 198 -22.93 19.30 -10.38
N ALA A 199 -23.97 19.99 -10.89
CA ALA A 199 -24.55 19.73 -12.21
C ALA A 199 -23.55 19.74 -13.37
N THR A 200 -22.51 20.57 -13.30
CA THR A 200 -21.44 20.62 -14.30
C THR A 200 -20.31 19.61 -14.06
N GLU A 201 -19.99 19.32 -12.80
CA GLU A 201 -18.85 18.50 -12.40
C GLU A 201 -19.17 17.01 -12.19
N ILE A 202 -20.43 16.65 -11.94
CA ILE A 202 -20.79 15.27 -11.56
C ILE A 202 -20.44 14.28 -12.67
N GLU A 203 -20.57 14.67 -13.94
CA GLU A 203 -20.22 13.80 -15.06
C GLU A 203 -18.71 13.55 -15.14
N ALA A 204 -17.90 14.55 -14.77
CA ALA A 204 -16.47 14.35 -14.60
C ALA A 204 -16.17 13.41 -13.42
N ALA A 205 -16.82 13.60 -12.27
CA ALA A 205 -16.67 12.73 -11.10
C ALA A 205 -17.01 11.26 -11.43
N LYS A 206 -18.16 11.02 -12.07
CA LYS A 206 -18.59 9.70 -12.55
C LYS A 206 -17.56 9.09 -13.50
N ALA A 207 -17.07 9.85 -14.47
CA ALA A 207 -16.12 9.35 -15.45
C ALA A 207 -14.77 8.98 -14.82
N ILE A 208 -14.32 9.73 -13.81
CA ILE A 208 -13.11 9.43 -13.01
C ILE A 208 -13.32 8.15 -12.20
N ALA A 209 -14.44 8.04 -11.47
CA ALA A 209 -14.73 6.87 -10.67
C ALA A 209 -14.82 5.60 -11.53
N LYS A 210 -15.52 5.67 -12.67
CA LYS A 210 -15.56 4.60 -13.67
C LYS A 210 -14.18 4.19 -14.16
N TYR A 211 -13.30 5.15 -14.40
CA TYR A 211 -11.94 4.84 -14.83
C TYR A 211 -11.15 4.12 -13.73
N ILE A 212 -11.26 4.56 -12.47
CA ILE A 212 -10.63 3.91 -11.32
C ILE A 212 -11.13 2.47 -11.17
N ILE A 213 -12.44 2.24 -11.28
CA ILE A 213 -13.08 0.91 -11.17
C ILE A 213 -12.65 -0.02 -12.31
N ASN A 214 -12.60 0.49 -13.55
CA ASN A 214 -12.26 -0.32 -14.72
C ASN A 214 -10.76 -0.53 -14.90
N THR A 215 -9.91 0.08 -14.07
CA THR A 215 -8.47 -0.13 -14.20
C THR A 215 -8.12 -1.55 -13.75
N PRO A 216 -7.53 -2.39 -14.61
CA PRO A 216 -7.16 -3.74 -14.24
C PRO A 216 -6.16 -3.74 -13.09
N ARG A 217 -6.44 -4.56 -12.08
CA ARG A 217 -5.52 -4.83 -10.99
C ARG A 217 -5.32 -6.33 -10.91
N GLU A 218 -4.07 -6.77 -11.05
CA GLU A 218 -3.74 -8.19 -10.97
C GLU A 218 -3.71 -8.61 -9.50
N ASN A 219 -4.21 -9.82 -9.22
CA ASN A 219 -4.18 -10.43 -7.89
C ASN A 219 -4.83 -9.57 -6.80
N MET A 220 -5.92 -8.85 -7.12
CA MET A 220 -6.71 -8.08 -6.15
C MET A 220 -8.18 -8.46 -6.21
N ASP A 221 -8.77 -8.69 -5.05
CA ASP A 221 -10.21 -8.84 -4.88
C ASP A 221 -10.75 -7.49 -4.39
N ILE A 222 -11.58 -6.85 -5.23
CA ILE A 222 -11.98 -5.44 -5.05
C ILE A 222 -13.44 -5.34 -4.65
N ASP A 223 -13.70 -4.98 -3.40
CA ASP A 223 -15.02 -4.55 -2.92
C ASP A 223 -15.26 -3.07 -3.25
N TYR A 224 -16.50 -2.62 -3.25
CA TYR A 224 -16.88 -1.26 -3.61
C TYR A 224 -17.83 -0.63 -2.60
N VAL A 225 -17.60 0.64 -2.28
CA VAL A 225 -18.46 1.45 -1.41
C VAL A 225 -18.73 2.79 -2.08
N LEU A 226 -19.99 3.18 -2.18
CA LEU A 226 -20.43 4.50 -2.61
C LEU A 226 -21.22 5.16 -1.47
N SER A 227 -20.77 6.33 -1.06
CA SER A 227 -21.39 7.18 -0.04
C SER A 227 -21.75 8.53 -0.68
N PRO A 228 -22.95 8.65 -1.27
CA PRO A 228 -23.44 9.94 -1.74
C PRO A 228 -23.63 10.89 -0.56
N PHE A 229 -23.32 12.17 -0.72
CA PHE A 229 -23.63 13.18 0.28
C PHE A 229 -24.26 14.43 -0.31
N ASN A 230 -25.20 14.99 0.44
CA ASN A 230 -25.98 16.17 0.10
C ASN A 230 -26.26 16.97 1.38
N ASP A 231 -26.93 18.11 1.26
CA ASP A 231 -27.50 18.85 2.39
C ASP A 231 -29.03 18.96 2.23
N PRO A 232 -29.83 18.57 3.25
CA PRO A 232 -29.44 18.35 4.66
C PRO A 232 -29.18 16.88 5.06
N LYS A 233 -29.02 15.95 4.10
CA LYS A 233 -28.90 14.51 4.38
C LYS A 233 -27.85 13.84 3.51
N THR A 234 -27.24 12.77 4.03
CA THR A 234 -26.30 11.90 3.30
C THR A 234 -26.92 10.53 2.99
N GLY A 235 -26.34 9.83 2.02
CA GLY A 235 -26.73 8.49 1.61
C GLY A 235 -27.89 8.42 0.60
N PRO A 236 -28.41 7.22 0.30
CA PRO A 236 -28.05 5.94 0.92
C PRO A 236 -26.68 5.41 0.50
N ILE A 237 -26.02 4.66 1.39
CA ILE A 237 -24.76 4.00 1.10
C ILE A 237 -25.03 2.76 0.23
N THR A 238 -24.22 2.57 -0.81
CA THR A 238 -24.22 1.36 -1.65
C THR A 238 -22.93 0.58 -1.44
N GLN A 239 -23.03 -0.72 -1.16
CA GLN A 239 -21.89 -1.62 -1.04
C GLN A 239 -22.03 -2.78 -2.04
N MET A 240 -20.93 -3.17 -2.69
CA MET A 240 -20.92 -4.27 -3.65
C MET A 240 -19.65 -5.11 -3.47
N PRO A 241 -19.75 -6.45 -3.42
CA PRO A 241 -18.57 -7.30 -3.27
C PRO A 241 -17.74 -7.40 -4.55
N ALA A 242 -16.55 -7.99 -4.44
CA ALA A 242 -15.72 -8.36 -5.59
C ALA A 242 -16.51 -9.08 -6.70
N GLY A 243 -16.22 -8.70 -7.95
CA GLY A 243 -16.91 -9.19 -9.15
C GLY A 243 -18.16 -8.39 -9.55
N LYS A 244 -18.62 -7.44 -8.73
CA LYS A 244 -19.81 -6.60 -8.99
C LYS A 244 -19.50 -5.20 -9.53
N GLY A 245 -18.29 -4.97 -10.05
CA GLY A 245 -17.86 -3.65 -10.54
C GLY A 245 -18.77 -3.02 -11.60
N LYS A 246 -19.40 -3.82 -12.48
CA LYS A 246 -20.37 -3.31 -13.47
C LYS A 246 -21.64 -2.76 -12.82
N GLU A 247 -22.20 -3.50 -11.85
CA GLU A 247 -23.38 -3.08 -11.08
C GLU A 247 -23.06 -1.84 -10.25
N PHE A 248 -21.86 -1.78 -9.67
CA PHE A 248 -21.38 -0.61 -8.94
C PHE A 248 -21.21 0.63 -9.85
N ILE A 249 -20.73 0.46 -11.09
CA ILE A 249 -20.68 1.53 -12.09
C ILE A 249 -22.09 2.06 -12.37
N THR A 250 -23.09 1.19 -12.51
CA THR A 250 -24.48 1.62 -12.70
C THR A 250 -25.00 2.44 -11.51
N ALA A 251 -24.62 2.08 -10.28
CA ALA A 251 -24.96 2.88 -9.10
C ALA A 251 -24.35 4.29 -9.16
N ILE A 252 -23.08 4.41 -9.58
CA ILE A 252 -22.43 5.72 -9.80
C ILE A 252 -23.11 6.52 -10.92
N GLU A 253 -23.46 5.86 -12.03
CA GLU A 253 -24.12 6.52 -13.17
C GLU A 253 -25.52 7.05 -12.79
N SER A 254 -26.18 6.39 -11.84
CA SER A 254 -27.51 6.77 -11.35
C SER A 254 -27.53 8.04 -10.48
N LEU A 255 -26.37 8.54 -10.04
CA LEU A 255 -26.30 9.77 -9.27
C LEU A 255 -26.79 10.96 -10.11
N THR A 256 -27.76 11.70 -9.60
CA THR A 256 -28.29 12.90 -10.28
C THR A 256 -28.11 14.11 -9.37
N PRO A 257 -27.53 15.21 -9.87
CA PRO A 257 -27.47 16.47 -9.14
C PRO A 257 -28.85 16.90 -8.69
N ASN A 258 -29.03 17.08 -7.39
CA ASN A 258 -30.32 17.42 -6.82
C ASN A 258 -30.15 18.13 -5.47
N GLY A 259 -31.16 18.88 -5.05
CA GLY A 259 -31.12 19.52 -3.74
C GLY A 259 -29.93 20.46 -3.58
N GLY A 260 -29.31 20.43 -2.39
CA GLY A 260 -28.43 21.50 -1.93
C GLY A 260 -29.25 22.71 -1.49
N LYS A 261 -29.02 23.19 -0.27
CA LYS A 261 -29.68 24.40 0.26
C LYS A 261 -28.78 25.60 0.14
N ASP A 262 -27.61 25.46 0.74
CA ASP A 262 -26.61 26.48 0.92
C ASP A 262 -25.25 25.79 0.89
N CYS A 263 -24.29 26.43 0.23
CA CYS A 263 -22.90 26.01 0.33
C CYS A 263 -22.26 26.68 1.55
N PRO A 264 -21.42 26.00 2.38
CA PRO A 264 -20.74 24.69 2.23
C PRO A 264 -21.63 23.42 2.28
N GLU A 265 -21.12 22.19 2.08
CA GLU A 265 -21.90 20.92 2.04
C GLU A 265 -21.44 19.87 3.09
N LEU A 266 -22.21 18.80 3.37
CA LEU A 266 -21.93 17.79 4.43
C LEU A 266 -20.85 16.74 4.06
N ALA A 267 -19.70 17.20 3.58
CA ALA A 267 -18.64 16.35 3.04
C ALA A 267 -18.02 15.40 4.09
N PHE A 268 -17.75 15.84 5.33
CA PHE A 268 -17.11 14.95 6.32
C PHE A 268 -18.04 13.85 6.79
N LYS A 269 -19.35 14.10 6.86
CA LYS A 269 -20.34 13.07 7.13
C LYS A 269 -20.32 11.99 6.05
N GLY A 270 -20.30 12.38 4.77
CA GLY A 270 -20.19 11.43 3.65
C GLY A 270 -18.90 10.59 3.69
N ILE A 271 -17.78 11.21 4.06
CA ILE A 271 -16.48 10.54 4.27
C ILE A 271 -16.56 9.52 5.41
N ILE A 272 -17.11 9.92 6.56
CA ILE A 272 -17.24 9.05 7.74
C ILE A 272 -18.17 7.87 7.44
N ASP A 273 -19.26 8.11 6.70
CA ASP A 273 -20.20 7.07 6.27
C ASP A 273 -19.51 6.03 5.37
N ALA A 274 -18.66 6.47 4.45
CA ALA A 274 -17.86 5.57 3.62
C ALA A 274 -16.88 4.74 4.48
N LEU A 275 -16.14 5.38 5.39
CA LEU A 275 -15.15 4.71 6.25
C LEU A 275 -15.80 3.70 7.21
N LYS A 276 -17.02 3.97 7.69
CA LYS A 276 -17.78 3.07 8.56
C LYS A 276 -18.43 1.89 7.83
N SER A 277 -18.35 1.84 6.50
CA SER A 277 -18.92 0.75 5.69
C SER A 277 -18.00 -0.47 5.57
N GLU A 278 -17.26 -0.79 6.65
CA GLU A 278 -16.37 -1.96 6.75
C GLU A 278 -15.36 -2.09 5.59
N ILE A 279 -14.74 -0.99 5.16
CA ILE A 279 -13.70 -1.02 4.13
C ILE A 279 -12.48 -1.84 4.58
N LYS A 280 -11.74 -2.45 3.65
CA LYS A 280 -10.50 -3.17 3.98
C LYS A 280 -9.39 -2.21 4.42
N GLU A 281 -8.55 -2.60 5.37
CA GLU A 281 -7.40 -1.80 5.80
C GLU A 281 -6.47 -1.47 4.62
N GLY A 282 -5.97 -0.23 4.52
CA GLY A 282 -5.13 0.22 3.41
C GLY A 282 -5.90 0.64 2.15
N SER A 283 -7.23 0.51 2.14
CA SER A 283 -8.08 0.87 1.01
C SER A 283 -8.13 2.38 0.76
N PRO A 284 -8.12 2.87 -0.50
CA PRO A 284 -8.27 4.29 -0.80
C PRO A 284 -9.73 4.77 -0.70
N LEU A 285 -9.90 6.03 -0.30
CA LEU A 285 -11.17 6.77 -0.36
C LEU A 285 -11.05 7.95 -1.33
N TYR A 286 -11.94 8.01 -2.31
CA TYR A 286 -12.01 9.10 -3.30
C TYR A 286 -13.21 10.00 -3.01
N VAL A 287 -12.97 11.28 -2.78
CA VAL A 287 -13.98 12.29 -2.43
C VAL A 287 -14.15 13.25 -3.59
N PHE A 288 -15.38 13.47 -4.07
CA PHE A 288 -15.71 14.37 -5.16
C PHE A 288 -16.72 15.42 -4.69
N THR A 289 -16.43 16.70 -4.88
CA THR A 289 -17.32 17.82 -4.48
C THR A 289 -16.97 19.10 -5.20
N ASP A 290 -17.91 20.01 -5.41
CA ASP A 290 -17.65 21.37 -5.86
C ASP A 290 -17.74 22.39 -4.71
N ALA A 291 -17.73 21.92 -3.46
CA ALA A 291 -17.98 22.71 -2.27
C ALA A 291 -16.93 22.51 -1.16
N THR A 292 -16.83 23.49 -0.26
CA THR A 292 -16.16 23.30 1.04
C THR A 292 -17.06 22.53 2.01
N ALA A 293 -16.53 22.07 3.14
CA ALA A 293 -17.29 21.31 4.13
C ALA A 293 -18.06 22.20 5.12
N LYS A 294 -19.35 21.93 5.31
CA LYS A 294 -20.26 22.53 6.31
C LYS A 294 -20.02 21.98 7.71
N ASP A 295 -19.44 20.79 7.80
CA ASP A 295 -19.21 20.04 9.02
C ASP A 295 -17.72 19.93 9.41
N PRO A 296 -16.93 21.03 9.43
CA PRO A 296 -15.50 20.96 9.70
C PRO A 296 -15.17 20.47 11.11
N HIS A 297 -16.14 20.51 12.04
CA HIS A 297 -16.01 19.94 13.38
C HIS A 297 -15.87 18.41 13.36
N GLN A 298 -16.21 17.73 12.26
CA GLN A 298 -16.04 16.29 12.09
C GLN A 298 -14.67 15.88 11.52
N LEU A 299 -13.81 16.85 11.18
CA LEU A 299 -12.48 16.60 10.61
C LEU A 299 -11.65 15.63 11.46
N ASP A 300 -11.64 15.81 12.79
CA ASP A 300 -10.86 14.95 13.68
C ASP A 300 -11.41 13.51 13.71
N ALA A 301 -12.73 13.35 13.67
CA ALA A 301 -13.36 12.04 13.60
C ALA A 301 -13.04 11.33 12.27
N ALA A 302 -13.14 12.04 11.15
CA ALA A 302 -12.77 11.53 9.84
C ALA A 302 -11.27 11.15 9.78
N ARG A 303 -10.39 11.98 10.35
CA ARG A 303 -8.94 11.72 10.42
C ARG A 303 -8.63 10.48 11.23
N ASN A 304 -9.25 10.33 12.39
CA ASN A 304 -9.01 9.17 13.27
C ASN A 304 -9.44 7.88 12.58
N LEU A 305 -10.64 7.85 11.99
CA LEU A 305 -11.14 6.69 11.25
C LEU A 305 -10.25 6.36 10.04
N ALA A 306 -9.90 7.35 9.22
CA ALA A 306 -9.04 7.11 8.06
C ALA A 306 -7.65 6.60 8.48
N THR A 307 -7.09 7.10 9.57
CA THR A 307 -5.79 6.67 10.10
C THR A 307 -5.85 5.24 10.65
N GLU A 308 -6.89 4.90 11.41
CA GLU A 308 -7.14 3.56 11.93
C GLU A 308 -7.23 2.54 10.80
N MET A 309 -7.97 2.87 9.74
CA MET A 309 -8.11 2.04 8.54
C MET A 309 -6.89 2.11 7.60
N LYS A 310 -5.87 2.90 7.92
CA LYS A 310 -4.71 3.22 7.05
C LYS A 310 -5.13 3.63 5.64
N SER A 311 -6.27 4.31 5.54
CA SER A 311 -6.93 4.68 4.30
C SER A 311 -6.45 6.04 3.82
N SER A 312 -5.98 6.10 2.57
CA SER A 312 -5.60 7.36 1.94
C SER A 312 -6.81 8.07 1.35
N VAL A 313 -7.03 9.32 1.75
CA VAL A 313 -8.17 10.13 1.30
C VAL A 313 -7.75 11.11 0.20
N TYR A 314 -8.28 10.91 -1.01
CA TYR A 314 -8.02 11.75 -2.17
C TYR A 314 -9.24 12.61 -2.50
N PHE A 315 -9.05 13.92 -2.53
CA PHE A 315 -10.10 14.87 -2.87
C PHE A 315 -10.00 15.32 -4.31
N PHE A 316 -11.14 15.47 -4.97
CA PHE A 316 -11.30 16.07 -6.27
C PHE A 316 -12.33 17.21 -6.11
N THR A 317 -11.89 18.47 -6.25
CA THR A 317 -12.73 19.63 -5.91
C THR A 317 -12.60 20.83 -6.85
N THR A 318 -13.67 21.59 -7.11
CA THR A 318 -13.65 22.81 -7.98
C THR A 318 -14.11 24.11 -7.35
N GLY A 319 -14.95 24.09 -6.31
CA GLY A 319 -15.53 25.32 -5.73
C GLY A 319 -15.20 25.56 -4.26
N LEU A 320 -14.94 26.83 -3.95
CA LEU A 320 -14.49 27.27 -2.61
C LEU A 320 -15.63 27.84 -1.74
N CYS A 321 -16.81 28.07 -2.30
CA CYS A 321 -17.98 28.63 -1.60
C CYS A 321 -17.67 29.84 -0.72
N GLY A 322 -17.02 30.86 -1.32
CA GLY A 322 -16.63 32.09 -0.62
C GLY A 322 -15.39 31.94 0.28
N SER A 323 -14.86 30.73 0.46
CA SER A 323 -13.59 30.50 1.17
C SER A 323 -12.39 30.86 0.29
N SER A 324 -11.25 31.10 0.93
CA SER A 324 -9.98 31.34 0.21
C SER A 324 -9.21 30.05 -0.11
N LYS A 325 -9.46 28.95 0.61
CA LYS A 325 -8.72 27.67 0.52
C LYS A 325 -9.56 26.47 0.97
N TYR A 326 -9.11 25.27 0.61
CA TYR A 326 -9.65 23.98 1.03
C TYR A 326 -8.99 23.45 2.32
N LYS A 327 -8.75 24.32 3.31
CA LYS A 327 -7.85 24.01 4.44
C LYS A 327 -8.18 22.68 5.14
N THR A 328 -9.46 22.41 5.38
CA THR A 328 -9.89 21.18 6.06
C THR A 328 -9.65 19.91 5.22
N TYR A 329 -9.86 19.98 3.90
CA TYR A 329 -9.53 18.89 2.98
C TYR A 329 -8.02 18.69 2.85
N GLU A 330 -7.25 19.78 2.75
CA GLU A 330 -5.78 19.75 2.74
C GLU A 330 -5.23 19.11 4.02
N ASP A 331 -5.78 19.47 5.18
CA ASP A 331 -5.38 18.95 6.49
C ASP A 331 -5.71 17.45 6.63
N LEU A 332 -6.87 16.98 6.12
CA LEU A 332 -7.19 15.54 6.12
C LEU A 332 -6.31 14.77 5.14
N ALA A 333 -6.25 15.20 3.88
CA ALA A 333 -5.44 14.57 2.83
C ALA A 333 -3.99 14.42 3.28
N LYS A 334 -3.40 15.47 3.86
CA LYS A 334 -2.03 15.44 4.37
C LYS A 334 -1.85 14.42 5.50
N ALA A 335 -2.80 14.33 6.43
CA ALA A 335 -2.72 13.40 7.55
C ALA A 335 -2.84 11.93 7.10
N THR A 336 -3.51 11.68 5.98
CA THR A 336 -3.81 10.33 5.50
C THR A 336 -3.00 9.96 4.26
N CYS A 337 -1.84 10.56 3.99
CA CYS A 337 -1.05 10.24 2.78
C CYS A 337 -1.80 10.48 1.45
N GLY A 338 -2.87 11.25 1.48
CA GLY A 338 -3.73 11.56 0.35
C GLY A 338 -3.37 12.89 -0.32
N GLN A 339 -4.27 13.38 -1.18
CA GLN A 339 -4.04 14.61 -1.92
C GLN A 339 -5.34 15.30 -2.33
N VAL A 340 -5.28 16.63 -2.49
CA VAL A 340 -6.34 17.43 -3.08
C VAL A 340 -6.01 17.74 -4.55
N PHE A 341 -6.92 17.37 -5.43
CA PHE A 341 -6.90 17.64 -6.86
C PHE A 341 -7.99 18.63 -7.22
N GLU A 342 -7.73 19.46 -8.23
CA GLU A 342 -8.76 20.30 -8.80
C GLU A 342 -9.55 19.51 -9.85
N LEU A 343 -10.88 19.48 -9.73
CA LEU A 343 -11.74 18.86 -10.74
C LEU A 343 -11.69 19.65 -12.05
N PRO A 344 -11.82 18.99 -13.21
CA PRO A 344 -11.84 19.67 -14.48
C PRO A 344 -13.21 20.33 -14.65
N LYS A 345 -13.25 21.61 -15.03
CA LYS A 345 -14.52 22.26 -15.39
C LYS A 345 -15.01 21.87 -16.80
N SER A 346 -14.18 21.17 -17.59
CA SER A 346 -14.48 20.76 -18.97
C SER A 346 -13.70 19.50 -19.40
N GLY A 347 -14.23 18.75 -20.37
CA GLY A 347 -13.73 17.43 -20.81
C GLY A 347 -12.32 17.39 -21.40
N SER A 348 -11.70 18.52 -21.76
CA SER A 348 -10.32 18.56 -22.28
C SER A 348 -9.25 18.17 -21.25
N ASP A 349 -9.53 18.36 -19.95
CA ASP A 349 -8.64 17.96 -18.85
C ASP A 349 -8.85 16.51 -18.39
N PHE A 350 -9.80 15.78 -18.98
CA PHE A 350 -10.06 14.38 -18.67
C PHE A 350 -8.83 13.47 -18.93
N SER A 351 -8.01 13.82 -19.93
CA SER A 351 -6.76 13.11 -20.24
C SER A 351 -5.72 13.25 -19.12
N LYS A 352 -5.63 14.42 -18.46
CA LYS A 352 -4.76 14.63 -17.30
C LYS A 352 -5.26 13.85 -16.11
N ILE A 353 -6.57 13.78 -15.92
CA ILE A 353 -7.12 13.06 -14.77
C ILE A 353 -7.06 11.56 -14.96
N LYS A 354 -7.20 11.04 -16.18
CA LYS A 354 -6.88 9.64 -16.48
C LYS A 354 -5.44 9.29 -16.05
N LYS A 355 -4.48 10.21 -16.25
CA LYS A 355 -3.11 10.06 -15.74
C LYS A 355 -3.07 10.13 -14.21
N ILE A 356 -3.69 11.13 -13.59
CA ILE A 356 -3.76 11.25 -12.11
C ILE A 356 -4.37 10.00 -11.48
N SER A 357 -5.53 9.57 -11.97
CA SER A 357 -6.21 8.37 -11.49
C SER A 357 -5.38 7.12 -11.69
N LYS A 358 -4.62 6.97 -12.79
CA LYS A 358 -3.64 5.87 -12.94
C LYS A 358 -2.57 5.93 -11.85
N ASN A 359 -2.15 7.14 -11.48
CA ASN A 359 -1.13 7.39 -10.46
C ASN A 359 -1.63 7.13 -9.03
N LEU A 360 -2.95 7.17 -8.79
CA LEU A 360 -3.57 6.95 -7.48
C LEU A 360 -3.80 5.48 -7.12
N LEU A 361 -3.48 4.54 -8.02
CA LEU A 361 -3.76 3.11 -7.83
C LEU A 361 -2.55 2.34 -7.29
N GLY A 362 -1.38 2.99 -7.16
CA GLY A 362 -0.21 2.43 -6.49
C GLY A 362 -0.26 2.74 -5.00
N GLY A 363 -0.05 1.74 -4.15
CA GLY A 363 0.01 1.92 -2.70
C GLY A 363 0.90 3.11 -2.32
N THR A 364 0.39 4.01 -1.49
CA THR A 364 1.05 5.28 -1.18
C THR A 364 1.73 5.21 0.18
N ALA A 365 3.05 5.33 0.21
CA ALA A 365 3.80 5.61 1.43
C ALA A 365 4.05 7.13 1.52
N CYS A 366 3.58 7.78 2.58
CA CYS A 366 3.86 9.20 2.77
C CYS A 366 5.18 9.41 3.50
N VAL A 367 6.05 10.21 2.90
CA VAL A 367 7.17 10.84 3.59
C VAL A 367 6.73 12.24 4.00
N SER A 368 6.12 12.34 5.18
CA SER A 368 5.85 13.64 5.80
C SER A 368 7.12 14.15 6.49
N SER A 369 8.07 14.69 5.72
CA SER A 369 9.16 15.47 6.33
C SER A 369 8.67 16.88 6.61
N SER A 370 7.99 17.09 7.74
CA SER A 370 8.20 18.35 8.46
C SER A 370 9.67 18.36 8.84
N SER A 371 10.43 19.31 8.31
CA SER A 371 11.87 19.45 8.54
C SER A 371 12.20 19.47 10.03
N ALA A 372 12.52 18.29 10.56
CA ALA A 372 12.97 18.07 11.93
C ALA A 372 14.28 17.27 11.87
N GLY A 373 15.35 17.83 12.45
CA GLY A 373 16.56 17.07 12.79
C GLY A 373 17.80 17.32 11.93
N GLY A 374 18.26 18.57 11.81
CA GLY A 374 19.62 18.88 11.34
C GLY A 374 20.24 19.96 12.21
N SER A 375 21.06 19.57 13.19
CA SER A 375 21.74 20.49 14.11
C SER A 375 22.68 21.44 13.34
N PRO A 376 22.71 22.75 13.64
CA PRO A 376 23.55 23.73 12.97
C PRO A 376 24.92 23.79 13.63
N THR A 377 25.88 22.99 13.15
CA THR A 377 27.29 23.34 13.37
C THR A 377 27.63 24.52 12.46
N GLY A 378 28.16 25.57 13.08
CA GLY A 378 28.32 26.90 12.51
C GLY A 378 29.02 26.92 11.16
N ARG A 379 28.26 27.22 10.11
CA ARG A 379 28.70 27.87 8.88
C ARG A 379 27.47 28.49 8.24
N ARG A 380 27.49 29.82 8.02
CA ARG A 380 26.47 30.57 7.26
C ARG A 380 26.24 29.90 5.89
N LYS A 381 25.29 28.98 5.78
CA LYS A 381 24.83 28.47 4.48
C LYS A 381 24.11 29.61 3.78
N LYS A 382 24.62 29.98 2.59
CA LYS A 382 23.92 30.81 1.60
C LYS A 382 22.45 30.39 1.57
N ARG A 383 21.53 31.34 1.73
CA ARG A 383 20.08 31.13 1.64
C ARG A 383 19.77 30.53 0.26
N SER A 384 19.72 29.20 0.16
CA SER A 384 19.22 28.56 -1.05
C SER A 384 17.77 28.98 -1.16
N SER A 385 17.47 29.56 -2.29
CA SER A 385 16.13 29.85 -2.70
C SER A 385 15.53 28.54 -3.19
N PHE A 386 15.50 27.52 -2.33
CA PHE A 386 14.86 26.25 -2.60
C PHE A 386 15.00 25.22 -1.46
N THR A 387 13.96 24.39 -1.30
CA THR A 387 13.89 23.22 -0.43
C THR A 387 14.08 21.95 -1.25
N VAL A 388 15.02 21.11 -0.78
CA VAL A 388 15.29 19.76 -1.27
C VAL A 388 14.62 18.75 -0.35
N TYR A 389 13.87 17.82 -0.94
CA TYR A 389 13.33 16.65 -0.27
C TYR A 389 14.04 15.41 -0.82
N LYS A 390 14.58 14.59 0.08
CA LYS A 390 15.22 13.32 -0.27
C LYS A 390 14.30 12.17 0.09
N ILE A 391 14.07 11.28 -0.85
CA ILE A 391 13.19 10.11 -0.71
C ILE A 391 14.07 8.88 -0.87
N PRO A 392 14.33 8.11 0.21
CA PRO A 392 15.12 6.89 0.10
C PRO A 392 14.34 5.85 -0.70
N LEU A 393 15.00 5.24 -1.69
CA LEU A 393 14.44 4.16 -2.49
C LEU A 393 15.31 2.92 -2.38
N ASP A 394 14.65 1.79 -2.16
CA ASP A 394 15.26 0.47 -2.11
C ASP A 394 15.24 -0.20 -3.50
N ASP A 395 16.08 -1.21 -3.69
CA ASP A 395 16.19 -1.95 -4.95
C ASP A 395 14.97 -2.83 -5.26
N SER A 396 14.13 -3.05 -4.24
CA SER A 396 12.85 -3.75 -4.33
C SER A 396 11.70 -2.91 -4.93
N VAL A 397 11.92 -1.62 -5.20
CA VAL A 397 10.88 -0.72 -5.71
C VAL A 397 10.80 -0.80 -7.24
N ASP A 398 9.76 -1.42 -7.77
CA ASP A 398 9.53 -1.51 -9.23
C ASP A 398 8.94 -0.23 -9.83
N ARG A 399 8.20 0.55 -9.03
CA ARG A 399 7.62 1.84 -9.44
C ARG A 399 7.46 2.76 -8.25
N VAL A 400 7.85 4.02 -8.42
CA VAL A 400 7.55 5.08 -7.44
C VAL A 400 6.66 6.15 -8.07
N ILE A 401 5.67 6.60 -7.29
CA ILE A 401 4.78 7.69 -7.64
C ILE A 401 5.02 8.81 -6.63
N ILE A 402 5.55 9.92 -7.10
CA ILE A 402 5.88 11.08 -6.27
C ILE A 402 4.85 12.15 -6.58
N SER A 403 4.01 12.46 -5.61
CA SER A 403 3.07 13.56 -5.73
C SER A 403 3.46 14.73 -4.84
N VAL A 404 3.57 15.90 -5.45
CA VAL A 404 3.97 17.14 -4.78
C VAL A 404 2.83 18.13 -4.89
N THR A 405 2.33 18.59 -3.74
CA THR A 405 1.36 19.69 -3.66
C THR A 405 2.02 20.92 -3.07
N THR A 406 1.82 22.07 -3.71
CA THR A 406 2.35 23.37 -3.29
C THR A 406 1.23 24.26 -2.79
N GLN A 407 1.53 25.14 -1.82
CA GLN A 407 0.53 26.07 -1.28
C GLN A 407 0.04 27.10 -2.31
N ASN A 408 0.90 27.45 -3.26
CA ASN A 408 0.62 28.41 -4.34
C ASN A 408 0.92 27.76 -5.71
N GLY A 409 0.21 28.19 -6.74
CA GLY A 409 0.48 27.78 -8.13
C GLY A 409 1.77 28.38 -8.69
N GLY A 410 2.23 27.84 -9.83
CA GLY A 410 3.37 28.37 -10.58
C GLY A 410 4.76 28.06 -10.01
N GLN A 411 4.86 27.16 -9.01
CA GLN A 411 6.15 26.72 -8.49
C GLN A 411 6.78 25.68 -9.42
N THR A 412 8.07 25.84 -9.72
CA THR A 412 8.84 24.85 -10.49
C THR A 412 9.18 23.66 -9.60
N ILE A 413 8.61 22.50 -9.91
CA ILE A 413 8.96 21.24 -9.25
C ILE A 413 9.85 20.44 -10.20
N ASN A 414 11.04 20.07 -9.73
CA ASN A 414 11.98 19.25 -10.48
C ASN A 414 12.22 17.95 -9.70
N LEU A 415 12.05 16.82 -10.38
CA LEU A 415 12.43 15.52 -9.89
C LEU A 415 13.71 15.07 -10.57
N GLN A 416 14.53 14.39 -9.79
CA GLN A 416 15.89 14.02 -10.10
C GLN A 416 16.06 12.58 -9.52
N ASP A 417 16.78 11.68 -10.21
CA ASP A 417 17.14 10.32 -9.73
C ASP A 417 18.04 10.30 -8.44
N PRO A 418 18.92 9.32 -8.18
CA PRO A 418 19.98 9.51 -7.16
C PRO A 418 21.34 10.04 -7.68
N LEU A 419 21.59 10.05 -9.00
CA LEU A 419 22.90 10.32 -9.60
C LEU A 419 23.14 11.74 -10.10
N GLY A 420 22.11 12.51 -10.36
CA GLY A 420 22.20 13.88 -10.87
C GLY A 420 21.17 14.18 -11.95
N VAL A 421 20.54 13.13 -12.48
CA VAL A 421 19.81 13.16 -13.73
C VAL A 421 18.36 13.56 -13.47
N PRO A 422 17.85 14.63 -14.13
CA PRO A 422 16.44 14.94 -14.14
C PRO A 422 15.63 13.75 -14.65
N VAL A 423 14.59 13.40 -13.91
CA VAL A 423 13.67 12.33 -14.33
C VAL A 423 12.87 12.80 -15.54
N SER A 424 12.66 11.91 -16.52
CA SER A 424 11.95 12.19 -17.77
C SER A 424 10.59 12.85 -17.55
N THR A 425 10.23 13.77 -18.45
CA THR A 425 8.93 14.46 -18.46
C THR A 425 7.78 13.57 -18.92
N GLU A 426 8.05 12.40 -19.52
CA GLU A 426 7.02 11.48 -20.00
C GLU A 426 6.13 10.96 -18.86
N GLY A 427 6.69 10.78 -17.67
CA GLY A 427 5.98 10.37 -16.45
C GLY A 427 5.43 11.54 -15.61
N ARG A 428 5.57 12.79 -16.08
CA ARG A 428 5.16 13.99 -15.33
C ARG A 428 3.73 14.41 -15.70
N THR A 429 2.94 14.69 -14.68
CA THR A 429 1.61 15.32 -14.80
C THR A 429 1.58 16.59 -13.97
N ASP A 430 1.50 17.75 -14.64
CA ASP A 430 1.37 19.03 -13.97
C ASP A 430 -0.06 19.27 -13.49
N LEU A 431 -0.18 19.77 -12.25
CA LEU A 431 -1.43 20.14 -11.59
C LEU A 431 -1.44 21.66 -11.38
N ALA A 432 -2.62 22.26 -11.14
CA ALA A 432 -2.73 23.69 -10.86
C ALA A 432 -1.86 24.15 -9.68
N LYS A 433 -1.69 23.29 -8.67
CA LYS A 433 -0.90 23.53 -7.45
C LYS A 433 0.08 22.40 -7.16
N GLY A 434 0.70 21.81 -8.18
CA GLY A 434 1.58 20.66 -7.94
C GLY A 434 2.04 19.93 -9.19
N ALA A 435 2.68 18.80 -8.97
CA ALA A 435 3.02 17.85 -10.03
C ALA A 435 3.05 16.42 -9.47
N ILE A 436 2.69 15.47 -10.32
CA ILE A 436 2.85 14.04 -10.07
C ILE A 436 3.93 13.51 -11.01
N PHE A 437 4.86 12.74 -10.48
CA PHE A 437 5.89 12.05 -11.23
C PHE A 437 5.73 10.55 -11.06
N MET A 438 5.78 9.82 -12.17
CA MET A 438 5.83 8.37 -12.20
C MET A 438 7.20 7.94 -12.70
N VAL A 439 7.90 7.13 -11.90
CA VAL A 439 9.20 6.58 -12.24
C VAL A 439 9.11 5.07 -12.17
N ASP A 440 9.14 4.43 -13.33
CA ASP A 440 9.26 2.97 -13.45
C ASP A 440 10.74 2.58 -13.25
N HIS A 441 10.97 1.53 -12.48
CA HIS A 441 12.29 1.00 -12.09
C HIS A 441 13.25 2.11 -11.61
N PRO A 442 12.88 2.85 -10.55
CA PRO A 442 13.74 3.90 -10.01
C PRO A 442 15.09 3.31 -9.59
N LYS A 443 16.16 4.08 -9.79
CA LYS A 443 17.47 3.70 -9.26
C LYS A 443 17.41 3.71 -7.73
N PRO A 444 17.89 2.65 -7.05
CA PRO A 444 17.98 2.64 -5.59
C PRO A 444 19.01 3.68 -5.11
N GLY A 445 18.78 4.26 -3.93
CA GLY A 445 19.65 5.28 -3.34
C GLY A 445 18.94 6.36 -2.53
N MET A 446 19.71 7.35 -2.08
CA MET A 446 19.25 8.53 -1.31
C MET A 446 19.63 9.85 -1.97
#